data_AF-T2J1F9-F1
#
_entry.id   AF-T2J1F9-F1
#
_cell.length_a   1.000
_cell.length_b   1.000
_cell.length_c   1.000
_cell.angle_alpha   90.00
_cell.angle_beta   90.00
_cell.angle_gamma   90.00
#
_symmetry.space_group_name_H-M   'P 1'
#
loop_
_entity.id
_entity.type
_entity.pdbx_description
1 polymer ?
#
loop_
_entity_poly.entity_id
_entity_poly.type
_entity_poly.pdbx_seq_one_letter_code
_entity_poly.pdbx_strand_id
1 'polypeptide(L)'
;MQNSVFVLDTTKKPLNPVQPGQARQLLREGKAAVFRRYPFTIILKEEVTESPKNIIIKLDPGSKFTGIALVQNNQVIWGAEL
;
A
#
# COMPACT_ATOMS: atom_id res chain seq x y z
N MET A 1 -4.54 -14.04 4.77
CA MET A 1 -4.92 -12.69 4.31
C MET A 1 -3.63 -11.96 3.96
N GLN A 2 -3.46 -11.56 2.70
CA GLN A 2 -2.23 -10.91 2.25
C GLN A 2 -2.33 -9.44 2.64
N ASN A 3 -1.73 -9.05 3.77
CA ASN A 3 -1.68 -7.64 4.17
C ASN A 3 -0.52 -6.99 3.44
N SER A 4 -0.79 -6.14 2.46
CA SER A 4 0.25 -5.29 1.86
C SER A 4 0.38 -3.99 2.65
N VAL A 5 1.60 -3.46 2.71
CA VAL A 5 1.90 -2.15 3.29
C VAL A 5 2.14 -1.17 2.14
N PHE A 6 1.43 -0.05 2.16
CA PHE A 6 1.64 0.99 1.16
C PHE A 6 2.94 1.74 1.44
N VAL A 7 3.62 2.13 0.37
CA VAL A 7 4.92 2.80 0.44
C VAL A 7 4.86 4.08 -0.37
N LEU A 8 5.35 5.16 0.22
CA LEU A 8 5.64 6.42 -0.44
C LEU A 8 7.15 6.65 -0.46
N ASP A 9 7.64 7.39 -1.44
CA ASP A 9 9.00 7.95 -1.40
C ASP A 9 9.04 9.26 -0.59
N THR A 10 10.22 9.87 -0.45
CA THR A 10 10.36 11.15 0.26
C THR A 10 9.60 12.32 -0.40
N THR A 11 9.24 12.21 -1.68
CA THR A 11 8.46 13.21 -2.43
C THR A 11 6.95 12.93 -2.37
N LYS A 12 6.53 11.91 -1.61
CA LYS A 12 5.15 11.42 -1.46
C LYS A 12 4.58 10.78 -2.74
N LYS A 13 5.43 10.36 -3.68
CA LYS A 13 5.04 9.54 -4.83
C LYS A 13 4.75 8.11 -4.35
N PRO A 14 3.62 7.51 -4.76
CA PRO A 14 3.32 6.11 -4.46
C PRO A 14 4.30 5.15 -5.14
N LEU A 15 4.80 4.20 -4.37
CA LEU A 15 5.60 3.07 -4.85
C LEU A 15 4.80 1.77 -4.79
N ASN A 16 5.39 0.68 -5.27
CA ASN A 16 4.79 -0.64 -5.14
C ASN A 16 4.56 -1.00 -3.66
N PRO A 17 3.37 -1.51 -3.29
CA PRO A 17 3.14 -2.04 -1.95
C PRO A 17 4.10 -3.19 -1.67
N VAL A 18 4.54 -3.28 -0.41
CA VAL A 18 5.48 -4.32 0.04
C VAL A 18 4.83 -5.24 1.05
N GLN A 19 5.41 -6.42 1.23
CA GLN A 19 4.99 -7.32 2.29
C GLN A 19 5.33 -6.73 3.68
N PRO A 20 4.58 -7.07 4.75
CA PRO A 20 4.82 -6.53 6.08
C PRO A 20 6.19 -6.91 6.65
N GLY A 21 6.78 -8.02 6.20
CA GLY A 21 8.16 -8.39 6.51
C GLY A 21 9.14 -7.31 6.04
N GLN A 22 9.06 -6.93 4.76
CA GLN A 22 9.90 -5.89 4.17
C GLN A 22 9.66 -4.52 4.83
N ALA A 23 8.41 -4.15 5.06
CA ALA A 23 8.08 -2.89 5.75
C ALA A 23 8.70 -2.82 7.15
N ARG A 24 8.61 -3.90 7.94
CA ARG A 24 9.25 -3.98 9.25
C ARG A 24 10.78 -3.88 9.17
N GLN A 25 11.39 -4.51 8.17
CA GLN A 25 12.84 -4.41 7.95
C GLN A 25 13.24 -2.96 7.66
N LEU A 26 12.58 -2.28 6.73
CA LEU A 26 12.86 -0.88 6.38
C LEU A 26 12.70 0.06 7.58
N LEU A 27 11.68 -0.16 8.41
CA LEU A 27 11.46 0.60 9.64
C LEU A 27 12.56 0.32 10.68
N ARG A 28 12.95 -0.94 10.88
CA ARG A 28 14.02 -1.33 11.82
C ARG A 28 15.39 -0.78 11.40
N GLU A 29 15.68 -0.78 10.10
CA GLU A 29 16.90 -0.22 9.52
C GLU A 29 16.88 1.33 9.50
N GLY A 30 15.77 1.97 9.88
CA GLY A 30 15.64 3.42 9.89
C GLY A 30 15.59 4.05 8.50
N LYS A 31 15.38 3.26 7.44
CA LYS A 31 15.25 3.72 6.04
C LYS A 31 13.88 4.29 5.72
N ALA A 32 12.88 3.94 6.53
CA ALA A 32 11.51 4.42 6.40
C ALA A 32 10.97 4.97 7.73
N ALA A 33 9.89 5.73 7.65
CA ALA A 33 9.08 6.15 8.79
C ALA A 33 7.61 5.79 8.56
N VAL A 34 6.82 5.72 9.65
CA VAL A 34 5.37 5.54 9.52
C VAL A 34 4.74 6.85 9.05
N PHE A 35 4.01 6.80 7.94
CA PHE A 35 3.30 7.95 7.37
C PHE A 35 1.85 8.03 7.87
N ARG A 36 1.12 6.91 7.81
CA ARG A 36 -0.28 6.81 8.27
C ARG A 36 -0.56 5.40 8.81
N ARG A 37 -1.45 5.29 9.81
CA ARG A 37 -1.81 4.00 10.43
C ARG A 37 -2.90 3.22 9.69
N TYR A 38 -3.84 3.89 9.02
CA TYR A 38 -4.89 3.23 8.24
C TYR A 38 -5.26 4.01 6.96
N PRO A 39 -5.14 3.41 5.76
CA PRO A 39 -4.40 2.17 5.53
C PRO A 39 -2.94 2.33 6.01
N PHE A 40 -2.32 1.24 6.45
CA PHE A 40 -0.96 1.32 7.00
C PHE A 40 0.02 1.65 5.88
N THR A 41 0.69 2.79 6.02
CA THR A 41 1.56 3.36 5.00
C THR A 41 2.88 3.80 5.62
N ILE A 42 3.99 3.41 5.00
CA ILE A 42 5.33 3.89 5.33
C ILE A 42 5.82 4.86 4.25
N ILE A 43 6.74 5.74 4.63
CA ILE A 43 7.43 6.66 3.73
C ILE A 43 8.93 6.41 3.79
N LEU A 44 9.57 6.22 2.63
CA LEU A 44 11.02 6.09 2.52
C LEU A 44 11.69 7.45 2.72
N LYS A 45 12.92 7.44 3.22
CA LYS A 45 13.74 8.66 3.39
C LYS A 45 14.52 9.06 2.13
N GLU A 46 14.36 8.32 1.05
CA GLU A 46 15.00 8.55 -0.23
C GLU A 46 13.95 8.72 -1.33
N GLU A 47 14.35 9.37 -2.42
CA GLU A 47 13.54 9.43 -3.64
C GLU A 47 13.82 8.18 -4.48
N VAL A 48 12.75 7.63 -5.06
CA VAL A 48 12.83 6.44 -5.91
C VAL A 48 12.24 6.80 -7.27
N THR A 49 12.99 6.52 -8.33
CA THR A 49 12.60 6.85 -9.71
C THR A 49 11.70 5.79 -10.35
N GLU A 50 11.56 4.62 -9.71
CA GLU A 50 10.72 3.54 -10.21
C GLU A 50 9.23 3.90 -10.20
N SER A 51 8.54 3.63 -11.31
CA SER A 51 7.10 3.76 -11.38
C SER A 51 6.40 2.56 -10.72
N PRO A 52 5.31 2.77 -9.98
CA PRO A 52 4.53 1.68 -9.42
C PRO A 52 3.89 0.86 -10.54
N LYS A 53 3.78 -0.45 -10.34
CA LYS A 53 3.00 -1.33 -11.23
C LYS A 53 1.54 -0.95 -11.15
N ASN A 54 0.82 -1.13 -12.25
CA ASN A 54 -0.59 -0.78 -12.34
C ASN A 54 -1.42 -1.50 -11.25
N ILE A 55 -2.29 -0.74 -10.57
CA ILE A 55 -3.20 -1.25 -9.54
C ILE A 55 -4.61 -1.03 -10.06
N ILE A 56 -5.41 -2.08 -10.06
CA ILE A 56 -6.81 -2.06 -10.48
C ILE A 56 -7.68 -1.86 -9.25
N ILE A 57 -8.58 -0.88 -9.31
CA ILE A 57 -9.64 -0.72 -8.33
C ILE A 57 -10.83 -1.56 -8.79
N LYS A 58 -11.35 -2.39 -7.89
CA LYS A 58 -12.63 -3.08 -8.06
C LYS A 58 -13.62 -2.53 -7.04
N LEU A 59 -14.80 -2.18 -7.53
CA LEU A 59 -15.91 -1.69 -6.73
C LEU A 59 -17.05 -2.71 -6.83
N ASP A 60 -17.60 -3.10 -5.70
CA ASP A 60 -18.70 -4.05 -5.58
C ASP A 60 -19.84 -3.41 -4.77
N PRO A 61 -20.83 -2.79 -5.41
CA PRO A 61 -21.93 -2.13 -4.72
C PRO A 61 -22.88 -3.16 -4.09
N GLY A 62 -22.95 -3.18 -2.76
CA GLY A 62 -23.88 -4.00 -1.99
C GLY A 62 -25.14 -3.23 -1.55
N SER A 63 -26.03 -3.91 -0.83
CA SER A 63 -27.29 -3.31 -0.36
C SER A 63 -27.14 -2.25 0.75
N LYS A 64 -26.02 -2.31 1.50
CA LYS A 64 -25.72 -1.37 2.60
C LYS A 64 -24.38 -0.66 2.44
N PHE A 65 -23.40 -1.33 1.85
CA PHE A 65 -22.03 -0.83 1.71
C PHE A 65 -21.50 -1.15 0.32
N THR A 66 -20.56 -0.35 -0.17
CA THR A 66 -19.79 -0.66 -1.37
C THR A 66 -18.45 -1.27 -0.97
N GLY A 67 -18.20 -2.51 -1.39
CA GLY A 67 -16.89 -3.14 -1.26
C GLY A 67 -15.88 -2.48 -2.21
N ILE A 68 -14.71 -2.14 -1.69
CA ILE A 68 -13.58 -1.59 -2.44
C ILE A 68 -12.43 -2.58 -2.31
N ALA A 69 -11.86 -3.01 -3.43
CA ALA A 69 -10.66 -3.84 -3.46
C ALA A 69 -9.59 -3.26 -4.38
N LEU A 70 -8.36 -3.19 -3.89
CA LEU A 70 -7.19 -2.89 -4.70
C LEU A 70 -6.53 -4.20 -5.12
N VAL A 71 -6.31 -4.37 -6.42
CA VAL A 71 -5.78 -5.59 -7.02
C VAL A 71 -4.53 -5.28 -7.82
N GLN A 72 -3.47 -6.04 -7.56
CA GLN A 72 -2.21 -5.96 -8.30
C GLN A 72 -1.78 -7.38 -8.69
N ASN A 73 -1.43 -7.61 -9.96
CA ASN A 73 -1.04 -8.93 -10.49
C ASN A 73 -2.02 -10.06 -10.10
N ASN A 74 -3.33 -9.85 -10.28
CA ASN A 74 -4.40 -10.78 -9.89
C ASN A 74 -4.47 -11.12 -8.38
N GLN A 75 -3.76 -10.39 -7.51
CA GLN A 75 -3.82 -10.55 -6.06
C GLN A 75 -4.44 -9.32 -5.39
N VAL A 76 -5.33 -9.56 -4.42
CA VAL A 76 -5.91 -8.48 -3.60
C VAL A 76 -4.86 -8.00 -2.61
N ILE A 77 -4.49 -6.73 -2.70
CA ILE A 77 -3.48 -6.11 -1.83
C ILE A 77 -4.10 -5.31 -0.68
N TRP A 78 -5.36 -4.88 -0.84
CA TRP A 78 -6.10 -4.15 0.19
C TRP A 78 -7.60 -4.19 -0.11
N GLY A 79 -8.42 -4.09 0.93
CA GLY A 79 -9.85 -3.92 0.80
C GLY A 79 -10.45 -3.06 1.92
N ALA A 80 -11.59 -2.44 1.63
CA ALA A 80 -12.41 -1.71 2.57
C ALA A 80 -13.88 -1.69 2.14
N GLU A 81 -14.74 -1.19 3.01
CA GLU A 81 -16.15 -0.94 2.74
C GLU A 81 -16.41 0.56 2.89
N LEU A 82 -17.23 1.12 1.99
CA LEU A 82 -17.73 2.48 2.03
C LEU A 82 -19.23 2.51 2.29
#